data_AF-A0A7S0DHN8-F1
#
_entry.id   AF-A0A7S0DHN8-F1
#
_cell.length_a   1.000
_cell.length_b   1.000
_cell.length_c   1.000
_cell.angle_alpha   90.00
_cell.angle_beta   90.00
_cell.angle_gamma   90.00
#
_symmetry.space_group_name_H-M   'P 1'
#
loop_
_entity.id
_entity.type
_entity.pdbx_description
1 polymer ?
#
loop_
_entity_poly.entity_id
_entity_poly.type
_entity_poly.pdbx_seq_one_letter_code
_entity_poly.pdbx_strand_id
1 'polypeptide(L)'
;SCSRLRSFSTFNVGSRIYSMATKTECKSGKTPVVTVKNAGVAAVNGVFLAQNPLSIPKGFASTCQKMFWEPKEMWEELSDQKRLWFEAENGSYIYWNKSDGRWWIDGPSGAGVYIVADKGEFPPSDGWKALQGSRKPLPTVEVGEKTV
;
A
#
# COMPACT_ATOMS: atom_id res chain seq x y z
N SER A 1 -23.23 16.58 8.07
CA SER A 1 -24.32 15.86 8.76
C SER A 1 -23.96 14.39 8.76
N CYS A 2 -23.52 13.85 9.90
CA CYS A 2 -23.12 12.44 10.01
C CYS A 2 -24.35 11.63 10.47
N SER A 3 -25.06 11.03 9.52
CA SER A 3 -26.24 10.21 9.81
C SER A 3 -25.80 8.82 10.27
N ARG A 4 -26.06 8.54 11.54
CA ARG A 4 -25.67 7.34 12.29
C ARG A 4 -26.54 6.14 11.91
N LEU A 5 -26.01 5.17 11.16
CA LEU A 5 -26.57 3.81 11.10
C LEU A 5 -25.75 2.91 12.02
N ARG A 6 -26.33 2.54 13.17
CA ARG A 6 -25.77 1.50 14.05
C ARG A 6 -26.16 0.15 13.43
N SER A 7 -25.20 -0.59 12.88
CA SER A 7 -25.42 -2.00 12.56
C SER A 7 -25.18 -2.83 13.82
N PHE A 8 -26.17 -3.61 14.23
CA PHE A 8 -26.06 -4.59 15.30
C PHE A 8 -26.05 -5.98 14.66
N SER A 9 -24.95 -6.72 14.79
CA SER A 9 -24.95 -8.16 14.55
C SER A 9 -24.99 -8.87 15.89
N THR A 10 -26.11 -9.53 16.17
CA THR A 10 -26.25 -10.45 17.31
C THR A 10 -25.77 -11.83 16.89
N PHE A 11 -24.81 -12.38 17.61
CA PHE A 11 -24.45 -13.80 17.53
C PHE A 11 -25.05 -14.52 18.74
N ASN A 12 -25.78 -15.61 18.51
CA ASN A 12 -26.41 -16.40 19.54
C ASN A 12 -25.55 -17.65 19.82
N VAL A 13 -24.87 -17.67 20.96
CA VAL A 13 -24.25 -18.88 21.51
C VAL A 13 -24.60 -18.92 22.99
N GLY A 14 -25.46 -19.86 23.37
CA GLY A 14 -25.71 -20.26 24.76
C GLY A 14 -25.78 -19.14 25.82
N SER A 15 -26.97 -18.60 26.07
CA SER A 15 -27.41 -17.88 27.29
C SER A 15 -26.53 -16.76 27.87
N ARG A 16 -25.53 -16.22 27.16
CA ARG A 16 -24.80 -15.01 27.57
C ARG A 16 -24.60 -14.05 26.39
N ILE A 17 -25.28 -12.91 26.47
CA ILE A 17 -25.12 -11.77 25.58
C ILE A 17 -23.83 -11.02 25.94
N TYR A 18 -22.83 -11.07 25.06
CA TYR A 18 -21.66 -10.21 25.11
C TYR A 18 -21.82 -9.07 24.11
N SER A 19 -22.14 -7.87 24.59
CA SER A 19 -22.13 -6.65 23.79
C SER A 19 -20.69 -6.13 23.67
N MET A 20 -19.97 -6.53 22.62
CA MET A 20 -18.73 -5.84 22.26
C MET A 20 -19.09 -4.60 21.43
N ALA A 21 -19.16 -3.45 22.08
CA ALA A 21 -19.17 -2.18 21.39
C ALA A 21 -17.77 -1.91 20.84
N THR A 22 -17.53 -2.19 19.55
CA THR A 22 -16.37 -1.62 18.87
C THR A 22 -16.66 -0.14 18.66
N LYS A 23 -16.00 0.69 19.48
CA LYS A 23 -16.06 2.15 19.40
C LYS A 23 -15.34 2.57 18.12
N THR A 24 -16.06 2.71 17.02
CA THR A 24 -15.54 3.43 15.85
C THR A 24 -15.46 4.91 16.19
N GLU A 25 -14.30 5.34 16.69
CA GLU A 25 -13.97 6.76 16.77
C GLU A 25 -13.68 7.26 15.36
N CYS A 26 -14.55 8.10 14.82
CA CYS A 26 -14.23 8.93 13.66
C CYS A 26 -13.22 9.99 14.12
N LYS A 27 -11.94 9.63 14.26
CA LYS A 27 -10.88 10.62 14.23
C LYS A 27 -10.77 11.08 12.78
N SER A 28 -10.85 12.39 12.54
CA SER A 28 -10.29 12.99 11.33
C SER A 28 -8.80 12.71 11.39
N GLY A 29 -8.45 11.54 10.87
CA GLY A 29 -7.12 10.97 10.92
C GLY A 29 -6.39 11.41 9.68
N LYS A 30 -5.33 12.19 9.87
CA LYS A 30 -4.37 12.44 8.81
C LYS A 30 -3.88 11.10 8.29
N THR A 31 -4.12 10.84 7.01
CA THR A 31 -3.67 9.61 6.36
C THR A 31 -2.36 9.91 5.64
N PRO A 32 -1.28 9.14 5.86
CA PRO A 32 -0.04 9.33 5.13
C PRO A 32 -0.25 9.21 3.62
N VAL A 33 0.43 10.06 2.87
CA VAL A 33 0.38 10.12 1.42
C VAL A 33 1.78 10.22 0.87
N VAL A 34 2.02 9.53 -0.24
CA VAL A 34 3.28 9.61 -0.98
C VAL A 34 3.00 10.25 -2.33
N THR A 35 3.79 11.25 -2.71
CA THR A 35 3.74 11.84 -4.04
C THR A 35 5.01 11.49 -4.80
N VAL A 36 4.85 10.87 -5.96
CA VAL A 36 5.96 10.56 -6.88
C VAL A 36 5.93 11.54 -8.03
N LYS A 37 7.08 12.18 -8.29
CA LYS A 37 7.26 13.17 -9.36
C LYS A 37 8.46 12.82 -10.22
N ASN A 38 8.50 13.36 -11.43
CA ASN A 38 9.65 13.29 -12.34
C ASN A 38 10.14 11.87 -12.64
N ALA A 39 9.30 10.85 -12.52
CA ALA A 39 9.65 9.51 -12.96
C ALA A 39 9.57 9.42 -14.49
N GLY A 40 10.55 8.77 -15.12
CA GLY A 40 10.56 8.50 -16.57
C GLY A 40 9.48 7.54 -17.04
N VAL A 41 8.76 6.91 -16.11
CA VAL A 41 7.61 6.05 -16.38
C VAL A 41 6.37 6.80 -15.90
N ALA A 42 5.59 7.32 -16.86
CA ALA A 42 4.46 8.21 -16.58
C ALA A 42 3.45 7.61 -15.60
N ALA A 43 3.20 6.30 -15.70
CA ALA A 43 2.21 5.60 -14.89
C ALA A 43 2.48 5.67 -13.37
N VAL A 44 3.73 5.85 -12.94
CA VAL A 44 4.03 5.89 -11.50
C VAL A 44 4.14 7.31 -10.95
N ASN A 45 3.93 8.34 -11.76
CA ASN A 45 3.83 9.71 -11.27
C ASN A 45 2.42 9.96 -10.72
N GLY A 46 2.33 10.60 -9.55
CA GLY A 46 1.05 10.93 -8.94
C GLY A 46 1.04 10.76 -7.43
N VAL A 47 -0.17 10.73 -6.89
CA VAL A 47 -0.45 10.63 -5.46
C VAL A 47 -0.82 9.20 -5.12
N PHE A 48 -0.16 8.66 -4.09
CA PHE A 48 -0.37 7.33 -3.56
C PHE A 48 -0.89 7.42 -2.13
N LEU A 49 -2.00 6.76 -1.86
CA LEU A 49 -2.66 6.75 -0.56
C LEU A 49 -2.20 5.53 0.23
N ALA A 50 -1.92 5.72 1.53
CA ALA A 50 -1.59 4.62 2.41
C ALA A 50 -2.71 3.57 2.48
N GLN A 51 -2.30 2.31 2.52
CA GLN A 51 -3.17 1.14 2.55
C GLN A 51 -2.87 0.27 3.77
N ASN A 52 -3.82 -0.60 4.13
CA ASN A 52 -3.65 -1.54 5.21
C ASN A 52 -2.51 -2.53 4.87
N PRO A 53 -1.50 -2.72 5.75
CA PRO A 53 -0.41 -3.67 5.53
C PRO A 53 -0.86 -5.10 5.21
N LEU A 54 -2.05 -5.49 5.70
CA LEU A 54 -2.63 -6.82 5.50
C LEU A 54 -3.44 -6.95 4.20
N SER A 55 -3.76 -5.83 3.54
CA SER A 55 -4.41 -5.87 2.22
C SER A 55 -3.36 -6.05 1.11
N ILE A 56 -3.69 -6.85 0.11
CA ILE A 56 -2.80 -7.16 -1.02
C ILE A 56 -3.05 -6.16 -2.15
N PRO A 57 -2.01 -5.53 -2.74
CA PRO A 57 -2.17 -4.67 -3.91
C PRO A 57 -2.79 -5.41 -5.09
N LYS A 58 -3.74 -4.77 -5.80
CA LYS A 58 -4.41 -5.39 -6.96
C LYS A 58 -3.42 -5.76 -8.07
N GLY A 59 -2.46 -4.87 -8.35
CA GLY A 59 -1.41 -5.11 -9.34
C GLY A 59 -0.49 -6.28 -8.96
N PHE A 60 -0.17 -6.40 -7.66
CA PHE A 60 0.61 -7.51 -7.11
C PHE A 60 -0.13 -8.85 -7.29
N ALA A 61 -1.40 -8.91 -6.87
CA ALA A 61 -2.21 -10.12 -7.03
C ALA A 61 -2.36 -10.52 -8.51
N SER A 62 -2.51 -9.54 -9.41
CA SER A 62 -2.58 -9.79 -10.85
C SER A 62 -1.27 -10.37 -11.41
N THR A 63 -0.12 -9.95 -10.88
CA THR A 63 1.19 -10.51 -11.28
C THR A 63 1.37 -11.92 -10.75
N CYS A 64 1.02 -12.16 -9.48
CA CYS A 64 1.05 -13.51 -8.90
C CYS A 64 0.21 -14.49 -9.72
N GLN A 65 -1.02 -14.10 -10.09
CA GLN A 65 -1.89 -14.93 -10.94
C GLN A 65 -1.27 -15.26 -12.29
N LYS A 66 -0.63 -14.29 -12.97
CA LYS A 66 0.07 -14.52 -14.25
C LYS A 66 1.25 -15.48 -14.12
N MET A 67 1.91 -15.47 -12.95
CA MET A 67 3.05 -16.32 -12.65
C MET A 67 2.67 -17.64 -11.97
N PHE A 68 1.38 -17.91 -11.79
CA PHE A 68 0.85 -19.07 -11.07
C PHE A 68 1.33 -19.16 -9.61
N TRP A 69 1.50 -18.01 -8.96
CA TRP A 69 1.79 -17.90 -7.53
C TRP A 69 0.52 -17.58 -6.73
N GLU A 70 0.44 -18.08 -5.50
CA GLU A 70 -0.64 -17.75 -4.57
C GLU A 70 -0.38 -16.33 -4.01
N PRO A 71 -1.28 -15.34 -4.23
CA PRO A 71 -1.01 -13.95 -3.87
C PRO A 71 -0.82 -13.68 -2.38
N LYS A 72 -1.54 -14.38 -1.51
CA LYS A 72 -1.49 -14.17 -0.06
C LYS A 72 -0.18 -14.69 0.51
N GLU A 73 0.21 -15.91 0.18
CA GLU A 73 1.49 -16.52 0.57
C GLU A 73 2.65 -15.67 0.09
N MET A 74 2.62 -15.23 -1.17
CA MET A 74 3.68 -14.37 -1.73
C MET A 74 3.71 -12.99 -1.05
N TRP A 75 2.55 -12.41 -0.71
CA TRP A 75 2.51 -11.15 0.03
C TRP A 75 3.05 -11.30 1.45
N GLU A 76 2.71 -12.39 2.13
CA GLU A 76 3.24 -12.74 3.46
C GLU A 76 4.75 -13.00 3.41
N GLU A 77 5.29 -13.51 2.31
CA GLU A 77 6.73 -13.74 2.11
C GLU A 77 7.50 -12.44 1.81
N LEU A 78 6.92 -11.52 1.05
CA LEU A 78 7.64 -10.32 0.57
C LEU A 78 7.40 -9.09 1.41
N SER A 79 6.25 -8.95 2.07
CA SER A 79 5.98 -7.82 2.96
C SER A 79 6.24 -8.19 4.43
N ASP A 80 6.41 -7.18 5.28
CA ASP A 80 6.54 -7.38 6.73
C ASP A 80 5.21 -7.42 7.48
N GLN A 81 4.09 -7.28 6.76
CA GLN A 81 2.72 -7.23 7.32
C GLN A 81 2.52 -6.11 8.37
N LYS A 82 3.40 -5.10 8.38
CA LYS A 82 3.44 -4.04 9.40
C LYS A 82 3.51 -2.65 8.79
N ARG A 83 4.44 -2.43 7.87
CA ARG A 83 4.62 -1.15 7.19
C ARG A 83 3.47 -0.89 6.24
N LEU A 84 3.05 0.37 6.18
CA LEU A 84 2.09 0.81 5.18
C LEU A 84 2.69 0.62 3.78
N TRP A 85 1.86 0.18 2.86
CA TRP A 85 2.12 0.31 1.43
C TRP A 85 1.19 1.38 0.86
N PHE A 86 1.47 1.85 -0.35
CA PHE A 86 0.77 3.00 -0.93
C PHE A 86 0.26 2.66 -2.31
N GLU A 87 -0.97 3.08 -2.64
CA GLU A 87 -1.61 2.81 -3.93
C GLU A 87 -2.02 4.12 -4.62
N ALA A 88 -1.70 4.24 -5.91
CA ALA A 88 -2.23 5.29 -6.77
C ALA A 88 -3.56 4.85 -7.38
N GLU A 89 -4.39 5.80 -7.82
CA GLU A 89 -5.70 5.53 -8.42
C GLU A 89 -5.63 4.57 -9.63
N ASN A 90 -4.53 4.62 -10.38
CA ASN A 90 -4.33 3.76 -11.54
C ASN A 90 -3.88 2.33 -11.21
N GLY A 91 -3.70 1.99 -9.92
CA GLY A 91 -3.25 0.67 -9.45
C GLY A 91 -1.73 0.49 -9.40
N SER A 92 -0.94 1.53 -9.67
CA SER A 92 0.49 1.53 -9.31
C SER A 92 0.63 1.52 -7.79
N TYR A 93 1.68 0.91 -7.26
CA TYR A 93 1.85 0.81 -5.82
C TYR A 93 3.31 0.88 -5.37
N ILE A 94 3.48 1.23 -4.10
CA ILE A 94 4.77 1.36 -3.43
C ILE A 94 4.75 0.51 -2.18
N TYR A 95 5.74 -0.37 -2.01
CA TYR A 95 5.83 -1.22 -0.82
C TYR A 95 7.29 -1.48 -0.43
N TRP A 96 7.51 -1.83 0.83
CA TRP A 96 8.80 -2.29 1.32
C TRP A 96 8.86 -3.81 1.24
N ASN A 97 9.82 -4.32 0.49
CA ASN A 97 10.06 -5.74 0.34
C ASN A 97 11.09 -6.20 1.38
N LYS A 98 10.66 -7.07 2.31
CA LYS A 98 11.50 -7.55 3.41
C LYS A 98 12.59 -8.52 2.95
N SER A 99 12.39 -9.19 1.81
CA SER A 99 13.33 -10.20 1.30
C SER A 99 14.64 -9.58 0.79
N ASP A 100 14.56 -8.38 0.20
CA ASP A 100 15.72 -7.66 -0.33
C ASP A 100 16.04 -6.36 0.43
N GLY A 101 15.18 -5.95 1.35
CA GLY A 101 15.34 -4.76 2.18
C GLY A 101 15.22 -3.47 1.37
N ARG A 102 14.37 -3.45 0.34
CA ARG A 102 14.19 -2.30 -0.56
C ARG A 102 12.75 -1.82 -0.60
N TRP A 103 12.59 -0.52 -0.82
CA TRP A 103 11.34 0.03 -1.32
C TRP A 103 11.24 -0.19 -2.83
N TRP A 104 10.05 -0.57 -3.27
CA TRP A 104 9.70 -0.84 -4.67
C TRP A 104 8.61 0.13 -5.11
N ILE A 105 8.71 0.65 -6.33
CA ILE A 105 7.61 1.32 -7.04
C ILE A 105 7.26 0.44 -8.23
N ASP A 106 6.05 -0.09 -8.22
CA ASP A 106 5.53 -0.99 -9.25
C ASP A 106 4.46 -0.28 -10.07
N GLY A 107 4.45 -0.54 -11.37
CA GLY A 107 3.42 -0.03 -12.27
C GLY A 107 2.08 -0.75 -12.09
N PRO A 108 1.02 -0.32 -12.78
CA PRO A 108 -0.32 -0.87 -12.60
C PRO A 108 -0.44 -2.34 -13.04
N SER A 109 0.50 -2.83 -13.84
CA SER A 109 0.60 -4.24 -14.21
C SER A 109 1.13 -5.14 -13.11
N GLY A 110 1.70 -4.56 -12.03
CA GLY A 110 2.50 -5.21 -10.99
C GLY A 110 3.97 -5.47 -11.38
N ALA A 111 4.43 -4.91 -12.50
CA ALA A 111 5.84 -4.95 -12.86
C ALA A 111 6.63 -3.89 -12.10
N GLY A 112 7.73 -4.29 -11.47
CA GLY A 112 8.64 -3.39 -10.76
C GLY A 112 9.29 -2.37 -11.69
N VAL A 113 9.28 -1.10 -11.28
CA VAL A 113 9.80 0.02 -12.07
C VAL A 113 11.06 0.62 -11.46
N TYR A 114 11.01 0.96 -10.17
CA TYR A 114 12.12 1.54 -9.43
C TYR A 114 12.30 0.86 -8.08
N ILE A 115 13.55 0.82 -7.60
CA ILE A 115 13.89 0.30 -6.28
C ILE A 115 14.88 1.20 -5.55
N VAL A 116 14.84 1.21 -4.23
CA VAL A 116 15.83 1.89 -3.38
C VAL A 116 16.05 1.12 -2.08
N ALA A 117 17.31 0.95 -1.69
CA ALA A 117 17.66 0.30 -0.42
C ALA A 117 17.51 1.31 0.72
N ASP A 118 16.55 1.07 1.61
CA ASP A 118 16.30 1.89 2.79
C ASP A 118 15.45 1.06 3.78
N LYS A 119 15.60 1.30 5.08
CA LYS A 119 14.91 0.55 6.16
C LYS A 119 13.89 1.40 6.93
N GLY A 120 13.73 2.66 6.55
CA GLY A 120 12.79 3.61 7.13
C GLY A 120 11.35 3.14 6.99
N GLU A 121 10.48 3.77 7.77
CA GLU A 121 9.04 3.49 7.77
C GLU A 121 8.34 3.95 6.49
N PHE A 122 8.94 4.90 5.78
CA PHE A 122 8.42 5.49 4.55
C PHE A 122 9.46 5.42 3.43
N PRO A 123 9.03 5.44 2.15
CA PRO A 123 9.96 5.47 1.03
C PRO A 123 10.83 6.74 1.06
N PRO A 124 12.14 6.63 0.79
CA PRO A 124 13.05 7.77 0.81
C PRO A 124 12.82 8.69 -0.40
N SER A 125 13.20 9.96 -0.27
CA SER A 125 12.97 10.97 -1.30
C SER A 125 13.79 10.79 -2.57
N ASP A 126 14.97 10.18 -2.46
CA ASP A 126 15.94 9.97 -3.52
C ASP A 126 16.62 8.58 -3.42
N GLY A 127 17.70 8.37 -4.18
CA GLY A 127 18.46 7.11 -4.16
C GLY A 127 17.88 5.99 -5.03
N TRP A 128 16.78 6.25 -5.73
CA TRP A 128 16.10 5.31 -6.61
C TRP A 128 16.96 4.81 -7.76
N LYS A 129 16.77 3.54 -8.12
CA LYS A 129 17.39 2.88 -9.27
C LYS A 129 16.30 2.35 -10.18
N ALA A 130 16.44 2.58 -11.48
CA ALA A 130 15.55 2.02 -12.49
C ALA A 130 15.84 0.52 -12.67
N LEU A 131 14.78 -0.29 -12.66
CA LEU A 131 14.85 -1.69 -13.07
C LEU A 131 14.94 -1.82 -14.60
N GLN A 132 15.29 -3.01 -15.08
CA GLN A 132 15.43 -3.29 -16.50
C GLN A 132 14.12 -2.98 -17.25
N GLY A 133 14.20 -2.16 -18.30
CA GLY A 133 13.04 -1.70 -19.08
C GLY A 133 12.42 -0.38 -18.59
N SER A 134 12.82 0.11 -17.41
CA SER A 134 12.38 1.41 -16.88
C SER A 134 13.24 2.56 -17.44
N ARG A 135 12.65 3.76 -17.48
CA ARG A 135 13.25 4.93 -18.13
C ARG A 135 13.72 5.95 -17.10
N LYS A 136 14.79 6.69 -17.41
CA LYS A 136 15.11 7.96 -16.75
C LYS A 136 14.07 9.03 -17.15
N PRO A 137 13.86 10.09 -16.35
CA PRO A 137 14.49 10.41 -15.06
C PRO A 137 14.09 9.50 -13.90
N LEU A 138 14.89 9.51 -12.84
CA LEU A 138 14.58 8.80 -11.59
C LEU A 138 13.54 9.60 -10.80
N PRO A 139 12.63 8.91 -10.08
CA PRO A 139 11.59 9.59 -9.32
C PRO A 139 12.16 10.43 -8.18
N THR A 140 11.47 11.53 -7.90
CA THR A 140 11.52 12.22 -6.60
C THR A 140 10.29 11.84 -5.81
N VAL A 141 10.48 11.46 -4.54
CA VAL A 141 9.40 11.02 -3.67
C VAL A 141 9.23 11.98 -2.50
N GLU A 142 7.99 12.35 -2.21
CA GLU A 142 7.63 13.23 -1.11
C GLU A 142 6.60 12.54 -0.22
N VAL A 143 6.87 12.48 1.08
CA VAL A 143 5.93 11.95 2.08
C VAL A 143 5.19 13.11 2.74
N GLY A 144 3.88 13.00 2.83
CA GLY A 144 3.02 14.00 3.44
C GLY A 144 1.80 13.38 4.10
N GLU A 145 0.81 14.21 4.39
CA GLU A 145 -0.43 13.83 5.06
C GLU A 145 -1.62 14.43 4.32
N LYS A 146 -2.70 13.65 4.18
CA LYS A 146 -3.99 14.15 3.67
C LYS A 146 -5.03 14.07 4.77
N THR A 147 -5.71 15.18 5.01
CA THR A 147 -6.88 15.23 5.89
C THR A 147 -8.08 14.64 5.14
N VAL A 148 -8.72 13.64 5.72
CA VAL A 148 -9.92 12.97 5.19
C VAL A 148 -11.12 13.30 6.06
#